data_AF-A0A3C1WFZ5-F1
#
_entry.id   AF-A0A3C1WFZ5-F1
#
_cell.length_a   1.000
_cell.length_b   1.000
_cell.length_c   1.000
_cell.angle_alpha   90.00
_cell.angle_beta   90.00
_cell.angle_gamma   90.00
#
_symmetry.space_group_name_H-M   'P 1'
#
loop_
_entity.id
_entity.type
_entity.pdbx_description
1 polymer ?
#
loop_
_entity_poly.entity_id
_entity_poly.type
_entity_poly.pdbx_seq_one_letter_code
_entity_poly.pdbx_strand_id
1 'polypeptide(L)'
;MSKVFVNIGLSLDGYMAPEGMTMQNPGYKNWGAKWGALMSWLVNQQYFRENLKFGPGGETGPVNDLVRSTTERIGANIMGKRMFDQGEI
;
A
#
# COMPACT_ATOMS: atom_id res chain seq x y z
N MET A 1 16.39 -10.98 18.81
CA MET A 1 16.67 -9.81 17.95
C MET A 1 15.50 -9.56 17.03
N SER A 2 14.99 -8.32 16.97
CA SER A 2 13.97 -7.91 16.00
C SER A 2 14.45 -8.05 14.56
N LYS A 3 13.53 -8.14 13.60
CA LYS A 3 13.85 -8.29 12.17
C LYS A 3 13.65 -6.98 11.44
N VAL A 4 14.65 -6.55 10.66
CA VAL A 4 14.49 -5.52 9.64
C VAL A 4 13.92 -6.21 8.41
N PHE A 5 12.78 -5.75 7.91
CA PHE A 5 12.10 -6.35 6.75
C PHE A 5 11.52 -5.27 5.84
N VAL A 6 11.29 -5.65 4.58
CA VAL A 6 10.61 -4.84 3.56
C VAL A 6 9.43 -5.65 3.04
N ASN A 7 8.26 -5.01 2.95
CA ASN A 7 7.08 -5.57 2.32
C ASN A 7 6.46 -4.47 1.43
N ILE A 8 6.40 -4.71 0.11
CA ILE A 8 6.04 -3.71 -0.90
C ILE A 8 5.23 -4.35 -2.02
N GLY A 9 4.37 -3.55 -2.66
CA GLY A 9 3.83 -3.87 -3.99
C GLY A 9 4.84 -3.49 -5.06
N LEU A 10 5.02 -4.37 -6.05
CA LEU A 10 5.94 -4.14 -7.17
C LEU A 10 5.23 -4.49 -8.48
N SER A 11 5.35 -3.62 -9.49
CA SER A 11 4.91 -3.94 -10.83
C SER A 11 5.79 -5.04 -11.45
N LEU A 12 5.28 -5.70 -12.50
CA LEU A 12 6.01 -6.78 -13.18
C LEU A 12 7.35 -6.32 -13.77
N ASP A 13 7.43 -5.06 -14.19
CA ASP A 13 8.63 -4.39 -14.71
C ASP A 13 9.50 -3.74 -13.61
N GLY A 14 9.21 -3.98 -12.33
CA GLY A 14 10.12 -3.67 -11.23
C GLY A 14 9.97 -2.26 -10.64
N TYR A 15 8.82 -1.61 -10.80
CA TYR A 15 8.55 -0.26 -10.27
C TYR A 15 7.61 -0.30 -9.06
N MET A 16 7.93 0.50 -8.03
CA MET A 16 7.08 0.69 -6.85
C MET A 16 6.07 1.84 -7.01
N ALA A 17 6.29 2.71 -7.98
CA ALA A 17 5.41 3.85 -8.26
C ALA A 17 5.39 4.11 -9.77
N PRO A 18 4.22 4.44 -10.34
CA PRO A 18 4.11 4.83 -11.74
C PRO A 18 4.79 6.18 -12.02
N GLU A 19 5.20 6.36 -13.27
CA GLU A 19 5.76 7.62 -13.74
C GLU A 19 4.79 8.79 -13.53
N GLY A 20 5.30 9.90 -12.99
CA GLY A 20 4.51 11.11 -12.79
C GLY A 20 3.59 11.10 -11.57
N MET A 21 3.74 10.13 -10.66
CA MET A 21 2.94 10.05 -9.42
C MET A 21 3.22 11.25 -8.49
N THR A 22 2.37 12.26 -8.59
CA THR A 22 2.23 13.38 -7.66
C THR A 22 0.75 13.60 -7.35
N MET A 23 0.41 13.92 -6.10
CA MET A 23 -0.98 13.93 -5.62
C MET A 23 -1.90 14.96 -6.32
N GLN A 24 -1.33 15.96 -7.00
CA GLN A 24 -2.09 17.07 -7.59
C GLN A 24 -2.85 16.69 -8.86
N ASN A 25 -2.44 15.65 -9.60
CA ASN A 25 -3.07 15.29 -10.88
C ASN A 25 -3.01 13.78 -11.20
N PRO A 26 -3.93 12.97 -10.66
CA PRO A 26 -4.03 11.52 -10.92
C PRO A 26 -4.12 11.11 -12.39
N GLY A 27 -4.62 11.98 -13.26
CA GLY A 27 -4.73 11.73 -14.70
C GLY A 27 -3.41 11.89 -15.46
N TYR A 28 -2.44 12.64 -14.90
CA TYR A 28 -1.15 12.83 -15.55
C TYR A 28 -0.44 11.49 -15.75
N LYS A 29 -0.09 11.15 -17.00
CA LYS A 29 0.50 9.86 -17.39
C LYS A 29 -0.27 8.62 -16.88
N ASN A 30 -1.57 8.79 -16.59
CA ASN A 30 -2.43 7.77 -16.04
C ASN A 30 -1.90 7.13 -14.74
N TRP A 31 -1.19 7.91 -13.91
CA TRP A 31 -0.53 7.36 -12.73
C TRP A 31 -1.55 6.82 -11.71
N GLY A 32 -2.71 7.47 -11.56
CA GLY A 32 -3.75 7.05 -10.62
C GLY A 32 -4.29 5.64 -10.92
N ALA A 33 -4.56 5.34 -12.19
CA ALA A 33 -5.02 4.00 -12.58
C ALA A 33 -3.93 2.94 -12.40
N LYS A 34 -2.67 3.27 -12.73
CA LYS A 34 -1.53 2.36 -12.55
C LYS A 34 -1.28 2.04 -11.07
N TRP A 35 -1.34 3.06 -10.21
CA TRP A 35 -1.26 2.88 -8.76
C TRP A 35 -2.43 2.07 -8.20
N GLY A 36 -3.65 2.37 -8.66
CA GLY A 36 -4.85 1.62 -8.30
C GLY A 36 -4.72 0.14 -8.68
N ALA A 37 -4.20 -0.17 -9.87
CA ALA A 37 -3.94 -1.54 -10.29
C ALA A 37 -2.89 -2.24 -9.40
N LEU A 38 -1.85 -1.53 -8.97
CA LEU A 38 -0.80 -2.05 -8.08
C LEU A 38 -1.32 -2.38 -6.67
N MET A 39 -2.24 -1.56 -6.14
CA MET A 39 -2.73 -1.67 -4.76
C MET A 39 -4.11 -2.30 -4.60
N SER A 40 -4.82 -2.59 -5.69
CA SER A 40 -6.20 -3.11 -5.66
C SER A 40 -6.34 -4.38 -4.81
N TRP A 41 -5.38 -5.31 -4.92
CA TRP A 41 -5.39 -6.55 -4.15
C TRP A 41 -5.37 -6.29 -2.63
N LEU A 42 -4.60 -5.29 -2.18
CA LEU A 42 -4.47 -4.93 -0.77
C LEU A 42 -5.72 -4.22 -0.25
N VAL A 43 -6.28 -3.29 -1.04
CA VAL A 43 -7.51 -2.55 -0.72
C VAL A 43 -8.71 -3.48 -0.59
N ASN A 44 -8.67 -4.65 -1.21
CA ASN A 44 -9.71 -5.67 -1.11
C ASN A 44 -9.61 -6.54 0.15
N GLN A 45 -8.55 -6.49 0.95
CA GLN A 45 -8.42 -7.32 2.17
C GLN A 45 -9.20 -6.70 3.33
N GLN A 46 -10.02 -7.50 4.02
CA GLN A 46 -10.90 -7.01 5.08
C GLN A 46 -10.13 -6.29 6.20
N TYR A 47 -9.02 -6.88 6.68
CA TYR A 47 -8.20 -6.31 7.73
C TYR A 47 -7.64 -4.93 7.34
N PHE A 48 -7.18 -4.78 6.10
CA PHE A 48 -6.66 -3.49 5.60
C PHE A 48 -7.75 -2.42 5.59
N ARG A 49 -8.94 -2.77 5.11
CA ARG A 49 -10.10 -1.87 5.05
C ARG A 49 -10.57 -1.44 6.43
N GLU A 50 -10.66 -2.38 7.38
CA GLU A 50 -11.04 -2.09 8.77
C GLU A 50 -9.98 -1.21 9.46
N ASN A 51 -8.71 -1.60 9.36
CA ASN A 51 -7.60 -0.91 10.01
C ASN A 51 -7.43 0.55 9.51
N LEU A 52 -7.66 0.80 8.21
CA LEU A 52 -7.60 2.13 7.61
C LEU A 52 -8.97 2.83 7.51
N LYS A 53 -10.03 2.26 8.08
CA LYS A 53 -11.39 2.83 8.10
C LYS A 53 -11.98 3.09 6.70
N PHE A 54 -11.67 2.25 5.71
CA PHE A 54 -12.28 2.27 4.37
C PHE A 54 -13.68 1.62 4.31
N GLY A 55 -14.16 1.10 5.44
CA GLY A 55 -15.49 0.51 5.57
C GLY A 55 -15.47 -1.03 5.56
N PRO A 56 -16.65 -1.66 5.71
CA PRO A 56 -16.77 -3.11 5.85
C PRO A 56 -16.48 -3.87 4.55
N GLY A 57 -16.45 -5.20 4.65
CA GLY A 57 -16.28 -6.14 3.55
C GLY A 57 -14.81 -6.38 3.19
N GLY A 58 -14.59 -7.19 2.15
CA GLY A 58 -13.27 -7.60 1.68
C GLY A 58 -13.04 -9.10 1.82
N GLU A 59 -11.88 -9.54 1.36
CA GLU A 59 -11.44 -10.92 1.42
C GLU A 59 -10.93 -11.26 2.84
N THR A 60 -11.19 -12.49 3.29
CA THR A 60 -10.85 -13.00 4.62
C THR A 60 -9.95 -14.23 4.58
N GLY A 61 -9.37 -14.52 3.40
CA GLY A 61 -8.52 -15.69 3.19
C GLY A 61 -7.09 -15.53 3.71
N PRO A 62 -6.18 -16.45 3.35
CA PRO A 62 -4.79 -16.43 3.83
C PRO A 62 -4.02 -15.13 3.51
N VAL A 63 -4.35 -14.44 2.42
CA VAL A 63 -3.74 -13.15 2.07
C VAL A 63 -4.14 -12.06 3.08
N ASN A 64 -5.38 -12.07 3.55
CA ASN A 64 -5.84 -11.17 4.60
C ASN A 64 -5.09 -11.41 5.92
N ASP A 65 -4.85 -12.69 6.28
CA ASP A 65 -4.07 -13.05 7.45
C ASP A 65 -2.58 -12.66 7.32
N LEU A 66 -2.04 -12.72 6.10
CA LEU A 66 -0.70 -12.19 5.81
C LEU A 66 -0.63 -10.68 6.03
N VAL A 67 -1.64 -9.92 5.59
CA VAL A 67 -1.70 -8.48 5.83
C VAL A 67 -1.79 -8.19 7.32
N ARG A 68 -2.68 -8.88 8.06
CA ARG A 68 -2.80 -8.76 9.51
C ARG A 68 -1.47 -9.00 10.22
N SER A 69 -0.88 -10.17 10.00
CA SER A 69 0.38 -10.55 10.66
C SER A 69 1.55 -9.65 10.27
N THR A 70 1.54 -9.07 9.06
CA THR A 70 2.53 -8.07 8.63
C THR A 70 2.35 -6.75 9.37
N THR A 71 1.12 -6.29 9.57
CA THR A 71 0.85 -5.04 10.29
C THR A 71 1.13 -5.17 11.78
N GLU A 72 0.66 -6.23 12.43
CA GLU A 72 0.76 -6.40 13.89
C GLU A 72 2.20 -6.59 14.39
N ARG A 73 3.10 -7.09 13.54
CA ARG A 73 4.52 -7.29 13.89
C ARG A 73 5.37 -6.02 13.76
N ILE A 74 4.81 -4.90 13.31
CA ILE A 74 5.54 -3.64 13.14
C ILE A 74 5.66 -2.94 14.50
N GLY A 75 6.88 -2.84 15.02
CA GLY A 75 7.18 -2.01 16.20
C GLY A 75 7.60 -0.58 15.87
N ALA A 76 8.13 -0.35 14.67
CA ALA A 76 8.54 0.96 14.16
C ALA A 76 8.60 0.95 12.63
N ASN A 77 8.34 2.09 12.00
CA ASN A 77 8.47 2.29 10.55
C ASN A 77 9.60 3.27 10.23
N ILE A 78 10.33 3.01 9.15
CA ILE A 78 11.29 3.94 8.54
C ILE A 78 10.79 4.23 7.14
N MET A 79 10.65 5.51 6.79
CA MET A 79 10.20 5.92 5.45
C MET A 79 11.02 7.09 4.92
N GLY A 80 11.14 7.17 3.59
CA GLY A 80 11.79 8.29 2.92
C GLY A 80 10.88 9.51 2.84
N LYS A 81 11.48 10.71 2.73
CA LYS A 81 10.73 11.98 2.69
C LYS A 81 9.67 12.05 1.58
N ARG A 82 9.90 11.41 0.42
CA ARG A 82 8.92 11.40 -0.69
C ARG A 82 7.64 10.64 -0.36
N MET A 83 7.77 9.51 0.34
CA MET A 83 6.62 8.73 0.82
C MET A 83 5.85 9.51 1.87
N PHE A 84 6.57 10.18 2.79
CA PHE A 84 5.98 11.04 3.80
C PHE A 84 5.19 12.22 3.19
N ASP A 85 5.84 13.00 2.31
CA ASP A 85 5.23 14.21 1.72
C ASP A 85 3.93 13.93 0.94
N GLN A 86 3.73 12.72 0.41
CA GLN A 86 2.50 12.35 -0.30
C GLN A 86 1.30 12.08 0.63
N GLY A 87 1.53 11.76 1.91
CA GLY A 87 0.48 11.53 2.90
C GLY A 87 0.05 12.81 3.65
N GLU A 88 0.77 13.91 3.48
CA GLU A 88 0.52 15.21 4.12
C GLU A 88 -0.39 16.13 3.29
N ILE A 89 -0.90 15.65 2.14
CA ILE A 89 -1.75 16.41 1.21
C ILE A 89 -3.23 16.15 1.50
#